data_AF-A0A1H5UQ97-F1
#
_entry.id   AF-A0A1H5UQ97-F1
#
_cell.length_a   1.000
_cell.length_b   1.000
_cell.length_c   1.000
_cell.angle_alpha   90.00
_cell.angle_beta   90.00
_cell.angle_gamma   90.00
#
_symmetry.space_group_name_H-M   'P 1'
#
loop_
_entity.id
_entity.type
_entity.pdbx_description
1 polymer ?
#
loop_
_entity_poly.entity_id
_entity_poly.type
_entity_poly.pdbx_seq_one_letter_code
_entity_poly.pdbx_strand_id
1 'polypeptide(L)' 'MNDLSVFLKILIELVLFGLGYYRYRRVIKPDNVGFHKFNFLYKFQRNAFIYALMSWGLIMVVRELVILIWF' A
#
# COMPACT_ATOMS: atom_id res chain seq x y z
N MET A 1 13.21 -2.41 23.04
CA MET A 1 12.59 -3.27 22.00
C MET A 1 13.71 -3.96 21.24
N ASN A 2 13.50 -5.13 20.64
CA ASN A 2 14.57 -5.78 19.87
C ASN A 2 14.69 -5.06 18.52
N ASP A 3 15.69 -4.20 18.33
CA ASP A 3 15.82 -3.30 17.17
C ASP A 3 15.74 -4.04 15.82
N LEU A 4 16.24 -5.28 15.79
CA LEU A 4 16.13 -6.17 14.63
C LEU A 4 14.67 -6.47 14.25
N SER A 5 13.78 -6.65 15.23
CA SER A 5 12.36 -6.94 14.99
C SER A 5 11.63 -5.73 14.42
N VAL A 6 11.94 -4.52 14.90
CA VAL A 6 11.34 -3.27 14.41
C VAL A 6 11.80 -3.02 12.97
N PHE A 7 13.10 -3.19 12.71
CA PHE A 7 13.66 -3.06 11.37
C PHE A 7 13.02 -4.02 10.36
N LEU A 8 12.81 -5.29 10.75
CA LEU A 8 12.20 -6.30 9.89
C LEU A 8 10.74 -5.96 9.54
N LYS A 9 9.97 -5.41 10.50
CA LYS A 9 8.60 -4.95 10.25
C LYS A 9 8.55 -3.80 9.26
N ILE A 10 9.37 -2.77 9.47
CA ILE A 10 9.47 -1.63 8.55
C ILE A 10 9.84 -2.09 7.14
N LEU A 11 10.77 -3.04 7.02
CA LEU A 11 11.16 -3.60 5.72
C LEU A 11 9.99 -4.33 5.04
N ILE A 12 9.28 -5.20 5.77
CA ILE A 12 8.10 -5.93 5.25
C ILE A 12 7.01 -4.94 4.80
N GLU A 13 6.76 -3.90 5.58
CA GLU A 13 5.75 -2.89 5.29
C GLU A 13 6.12 -2.03 4.08
N LEU A 14 7.40 -1.68 3.92
CA LEU A 14 7.91 -1.02 2.71
C LEU A 14 7.78 -1.91 1.47
N VAL A 15 8.03 -3.22 1.59
CA VAL A 15 7.83 -4.18 0.49
C VAL A 15 6.35 -4.26 0.10
N LEU A 16 5.44 -4.31 1.08
CA LEU A 16 3.99 -4.27 0.83
C LEU A 16 3.56 -2.97 0.15
N PHE A 17 4.06 -1.83 0.62
CA PHE A 17 3.82 -0.53 0.00
C PHE A 17 4.33 -0.49 -1.46
N GLY A 18 5.55 -0.95 -1.69
CA GLY A 18 6.16 -1.05 -3.01
C GLY A 18 5.36 -1.95 -3.96
N LEU A 19 4.85 -3.08 -3.46
CA LEU A 19 3.97 -3.97 -4.23
C LEU A 19 2.65 -3.29 -4.60
N GLY A 20 2.04 -2.55 -3.66
CA GLY A 20 0.86 -1.73 -3.89
C GLY A 20 1.11 -0.69 -4.98
N TYR A 21 2.22 0.05 -4.89
CA TYR A 21 2.62 1.05 -5.87
C TYR A 21 2.91 0.46 -7.26
N TYR A 22 3.55 -0.71 -7.31
CA TYR A 22 3.78 -1.43 -8.57
C TYR A 22 2.46 -1.81 -9.25
N ARG A 23 1.51 -2.36 -8.48
CA ARG A 23 0.16 -2.67 -8.97
C ARG A 23 -0.58 -1.41 -9.41
N TYR A 24 -0.47 -0.31 -8.66
CA TYR A 24 -1.02 0.99 -9.06
C TYR A 24 -0.50 1.41 -10.44
N ARG A 25 0.82 1.33 -10.66
CA ARG A 25 1.43 1.79 -11.91
C ARG A 25 1.10 0.90 -13.10
N ARG A 26 0.94 -0.41 -12.90
CA ARG A 26 0.59 -1.37 -13.96
C ARG A 26 -0.90 -1.48 -14.23
N VAL A 27 -1.74 -1.25 -13.23
CA VAL A 27 -3.17 -1.62 -13.29
C VAL A 27 -4.06 -0.40 -13.26
N ILE A 28 -3.76 0.62 -12.46
CA ILE A 28 -4.61 1.81 -12.33
C ILE A 28 -4.22 2.85 -13.38
N LYS A 29 -2.93 3.19 -13.47
CA LYS A 29 -2.43 4.23 -14.38
C LYS A 29 -2.80 3.99 -15.87
N PRO A 30 -2.64 2.78 -16.45
CA PRO A 30 -3.04 2.53 -17.83
C PRO A 30 -4.55 2.33 -18.01
N ASP A 31 -5.28 1.98 -16.95
CA ASP A 31 -6.72 1.70 -17.00
C ASP A 31 -7.60 2.95 -16.74
N ASN A 32 -6.97 4.13 -16.68
CA ASN A 32 -7.64 5.43 -16.50
C ASN A 32 -8.55 5.83 -17.68
N VAL A 33 -8.49 5.12 -18.82
CA VAL A 33 -9.14 5.52 -20.08
C VAL A 33 -10.58 5.00 -20.22
N GLY A 34 -11.11 4.17 -19.32
CA GLY A 34 -12.48 3.66 -19.52
C GLY A 34 -13.15 3.06 -18.29
N PHE A 35 -13.86 3.89 -17.52
CA PHE A 35 -14.92 3.40 -16.63
C PHE A 35 -16.15 3.10 -17.49
N HIS A 36 -16.32 1.84 -17.91
CA HIS A 36 -17.56 1.37 -18.50
C HIS A 36 -18.49 0.83 -17.41
N LYS A 37 -19.78 1.16 -17.50
CA LYS A 37 -20.83 0.85 -16.51
C LYS A 37 -20.83 -0.63 -16.08
N PHE A 38 -20.53 -1.55 -17.01
CA PHE A 38 -20.52 -3.00 -16.77
C PHE A 38 -19.31 -3.52 -15.99
N ASN A 39 -18.16 -2.83 -16.02
CA ASN A 39 -16.94 -3.21 -15.30
C ASN A 39 -16.62 -2.28 -14.10
N PHE A 40 -17.51 -1.35 -13.80
CA PHE A 40 -17.29 -0.34 -12.77
C PHE A 40 -17.06 -0.95 -11.39
N LEU A 41 -17.91 -1.90 -10.96
CA LEU A 41 -17.83 -2.49 -9.63
C LEU A 41 -16.50 -3.24 -9.41
N TYR A 42 -16.09 -4.06 -10.38
CA TYR A 42 -14.84 -4.80 -10.34
C TYR A 42 -13.62 -3.87 -10.37
N LYS A 43 -13.61 -2.87 -11.26
CA LYS A 43 -12.54 -1.87 -11.32
C LYS A 43 -12.45 -1.05 -10.03
N PHE A 44 -13.58 -0.68 -9.44
CA PHE A 44 -13.64 0.05 -8.18
C PHE A 44 -13.07 -0.77 -7.03
N GLN A 45 -13.50 -2.01 -6.84
CA GLN A 45 -12.96 -2.89 -5.79
C GLN A 45 -11.46 -3.10 -5.93
N ARG A 46 -10.97 -3.36 -7.15
CA ARG A 46 -9.54 -3.56 -7.42
C ARG A 46 -8.73 -2.29 -7.12
N ASN A 47 -9.21 -1.13 -7.56
CA ASN A 47 -8.52 0.14 -7.33
C ASN A 47 -8.55 0.51 -5.84
N ALA A 48 -9.69 0.35 -5.17
CA ALA A 48 -9.84 0.56 -3.74
C ALA A 48 -8.92 -0.36 -2.93
N PHE A 49 -8.80 -1.63 -3.32
CA PHE A 49 -7.87 -2.58 -2.69
C PHE A 49 -6.42 -2.12 -2.84
N ILE A 50 -6.00 -1.71 -4.04
CA ILE A 50 -4.62 -1.23 -4.28
C ILE A 50 -4.33 0.03 -3.44
N TYR A 51 -5.25 0.99 -3.41
CA TYR A 51 -5.11 2.19 -2.58
C TYR A 51 -5.10 1.86 -1.09
N ALA A 52 -5.96 0.97 -0.62
CA ALA A 52 -5.98 0.52 0.77
C ALA A 52 -4.64 -0.15 1.16
N LEU A 53 -4.06 -0.96 0.26
CA LEU A 53 -2.77 -1.62 0.48
C LEU A 53 -1.63 -0.61 0.61
N MET A 54 -1.64 0.45 -0.20
CA MET A 54 -0.68 1.55 -0.11
C MET A 54 -0.89 2.39 1.17
N SER A 55 -2.13 2.79 1.48
CA SER A 55 -2.42 3.58 2.67
C SER A 55 -2.08 2.82 3.96
N TRP A 56 -2.41 1.53 4.02
CA TRP A 56 -2.12 0.69 5.17
C TRP A 56 -0.61 0.48 5.38
N GLY A 57 0.12 0.19 4.29
CA GLY A 57 1.59 0.09 4.35
C GLY A 57 2.23 1.38 4.85
N LEU A 58 1.77 2.55 4.37
CA LEU A 58 2.28 3.83 4.83
C LEU A 58 1.99 4.11 6.31
N ILE A 59 0.76 3.86 6.76
CA ILE A 59 0.35 4.07 8.16
C ILE A 59 1.19 3.20 9.10
N MET A 60 1.41 1.93 8.74
CA MET A 60 2.20 1.01 9.55
C MET A 60 3.67 1.46 9.65
N VAL A 61 4.28 1.86 8.53
CA VAL A 61 5.67 2.38 8.52
C VAL A 61 5.79 3.63 9.40
N VAL A 62 4.86 4.58 9.25
CA VAL A 62 4.84 5.80 10.06
C VAL A 62 4.65 5.47 11.54
N ARG A 63 3.80 4.50 11.88
CA ARG A 63 3.57 4.06 13.26
C ARG A 63 4.84 3.46 13.87
N GLU A 64 5.51 2.54 13.19
CA GLU A 64 6.76 1.93 13.69
C GLU A 64 7.89 2.98 13.78
N LEU A 65 7.96 3.95 12.86
CA LEU A 65 8.89 5.09 12.96
C LEU A 65 8.61 5.99 14.17
N VAL A 66 7.33 6.31 14.44
CA VAL A 66 6.96 7.10 15.63
C VAL A 66 7.34 6.36 16.90
N ILE A 67 7.11 5.04 16.96
CA ILE A 67 7.52 4.24 18.12
C ILE A 67 9.04 4.25 18.27
N LEU A 68 9.80 4.13 17.17
CA LEU A 68 11.27 4.18 17.18
C LEU A 68 11.82 5.55 17.63
N ILE A 69 11.16 6.66 17.32
CA ILE A 69 11.59 8.01 17.72
C ILE A 69 11.27 8.31 19.19
N TRP A 70 10.20 7.74 19.72
CA TRP A 70 9.69 8.04 21.06
C TRP A 70 10.29 7.15 22.16
N PHE A 71 10.87 6.01 21.80
CA PHE A 71 11.51 5.05 22.71
C PHE A 71 13.01 4.99 22.51
#